data_AF-A0AAE5KR79-F1
#
_entry.id   AF-A0AAE5KR79-F1
#
_cell.length_a   1.000
_cell.length_b   1.000
_cell.length_c   1.000
_cell.angle_alpha   90.00
_cell.angle_beta   90.00
_cell.angle_gamma   90.00
#
_symmetry.space_group_name_H-M   'P 1'
#
loop_
_entity.id
_entity.type
_entity.pdbx_description
1 polymer ?
#
loop_
_entity_poly.entity_id
_entity_poly.type
_entity_poly.pdbx_seq_one_letter_code
_entity_poly.pdbx_strand_id
1 'polypeptide(L)' 'MPLDHEDYTIITTFNGKSLGNLSYTNPLMGDNIEHPLLAGLHVTNIAGTGLVHTAPGHGTDDYLVGMKNNLPVFSPV' A
#
# COMPACT_ATOMS: atom_id res chain seq x y z
N MET A 1 -14.83 -1.15 7.81
CA MET A 1 -15.15 -0.15 8.84
C MET A 1 -15.63 1.10 8.10
N PRO A 2 -16.92 1.48 8.15
CA PRO A 2 -17.34 2.77 7.61
C PRO A 2 -16.67 3.86 8.46
N LEU A 3 -16.10 4.87 7.81
CA LEU A 3 -15.62 6.07 8.51
C LEU A 3 -16.83 6.76 9.13
N ASP A 4 -16.76 7.16 10.40
CA ASP A 4 -17.85 7.81 11.17
C ASP A 4 -18.14 9.26 10.70
N HIS A 5 -17.96 9.54 9.41
CA HIS A 5 -18.33 10.78 8.76
C HIS A 5 -19.69 10.56 8.10
N GLU A 6 -20.76 11.12 8.68
CA GLU A 6 -22.15 10.81 8.30
C GLU A 6 -22.54 11.21 6.87
N ASP A 7 -21.72 11.97 6.13
CA ASP A 7 -21.99 12.34 4.74
C ASP A 7 -20.77 12.12 3.83
N TYR A 8 -20.65 10.91 3.29
CA TYR A 8 -19.79 10.66 2.13
C TYR A 8 -20.61 10.09 0.97
N THR A 9 -20.29 10.53 -0.24
CA THR A 9 -20.84 9.91 -1.45
C THR A 9 -19.77 9.05 -2.10
N ILE A 10 -20.10 7.80 -2.38
CA ILE A 10 -19.23 6.91 -3.14
C ILE A 10 -19.24 7.38 -4.59
N ILE A 11 -18.15 8.01 -5.04
CA ILE A 11 -18.00 8.44 -6.43
C ILE A 11 -17.74 7.23 -7.34
N THR A 12 -17.01 6.22 -6.85
CA THR A 12 -16.68 5.02 -7.62
C THR A 12 -16.31 3.84 -6.72
N THR A 13 -16.44 2.63 -7.27
CA THR A 13 -15.90 1.40 -6.70
C THR A 13 -15.22 0.60 -7.80
N PHE A 14 -14.16 -0.12 -7.45
CA PHE A 14 -13.43 -0.95 -8.40
C PHE A 14 -12.84 -2.17 -7.70
N ASN A 15 -12.50 -3.19 -8.50
CA ASN A 15 -11.86 -4.38 -7.99
C ASN A 15 -10.39 -4.08 -7.65
N GLY A 16 -9.89 -4.49 -6.49
CA GLY A 16 -8.49 -4.25 -6.11
C GLY A 16 -7.46 -4.75 -7.13
N LYS A 17 -7.79 -5.77 -7.94
CA LYS A 17 -6.93 -6.24 -9.04
C LYS A 17 -6.65 -5.17 -10.10
N SER A 18 -7.53 -4.18 -10.28
CA SER A 18 -7.29 -3.08 -11.23
C SER A 18 -6.18 -2.13 -10.77
N LEU A 19 -5.78 -2.18 -9.50
CA LEU A 19 -4.70 -1.36 -8.95
C LEU A 19 -3.30 -1.89 -9.27
N GLY A 20 -3.16 -3.16 -9.68
CA GLY A 20 -1.86 -3.84 -9.73
C GLY A 20 -0.83 -3.29 -10.71
N ASN A 21 -1.23 -2.41 -11.64
CA ASN A 21 -0.35 -1.75 -12.59
C ASN A 21 -0.22 -0.23 -12.32
N LEU A 22 -0.75 0.25 -11.21
CA LEU A 22 -0.70 1.67 -10.86
C LEU A 22 0.48 1.96 -9.95
N SER A 23 0.93 3.21 -10.02
CA SER A 23 1.94 3.79 -9.15
C SER A 23 1.37 4.99 -8.37
N TYR A 24 2.07 5.38 -7.31
CA TYR A 24 1.76 6.56 -6.50
C TYR A 24 3.04 7.31 -6.14
N THR A 25 2.92 8.61 -5.86
CA THR A 25 4.03 9.42 -5.33
C THR A 25 3.85 9.64 -3.84
N ASN A 26 4.93 9.55 -3.05
CA ASN A 26 4.87 9.83 -1.62
C ASN A 26 4.97 11.35 -1.35
N PRO A 27 3.91 12.02 -0.85
CA PRO A 27 3.95 13.46 -0.62
C PRO A 27 4.95 13.89 0.45
N LEU A 28 5.39 12.97 1.34
CA LEU A 28 6.34 13.28 2.41
C LEU A 28 7.80 13.32 1.94
N MET A 29 8.15 12.60 0.87
CA MET A 29 9.52 12.59 0.35
C MET A 29 9.82 13.81 -0.52
N GLY A 30 8.80 14.44 -1.10
CA GLY A 30 8.95 15.64 -1.93
C GLY A 30 9.70 15.41 -3.25
N ASP A 31 10.11 14.16 -3.50
CA ASP A 31 10.58 13.69 -4.79
C ASP A 31 9.38 13.15 -5.59
N ASN A 32 9.32 13.43 -6.89
CA ASN A 32 8.27 12.90 -7.77
C ASN A 32 8.55 11.46 -8.16
N ILE A 33 9.08 10.66 -7.23
CA ILE A 33 9.39 9.25 -7.47
C ILE A 33 8.10 8.46 -7.36
N GLU A 34 7.84 7.68 -8.40
CA GLU A 34 6.70 6.77 -8.45
C GLU A 34 7.05 5.45 -7.75
N HIS A 35 6.14 5.02 -6.87
CA HIS A 35 6.19 3.75 -6.16
C HIS A 35 5.07 2.82 -6.64
N PRO A 36 5.32 1.53 -6.83
CA PRO A 36 4.31 0.59 -7.31
C PRO A 36 3.30 0.25 -6.21
N LEU A 37 2.06 -0.05 -6.61
CA LEU A 37 1.10 -0.75 -5.75
C LEU A 37 1.33 -2.26 -5.86
N LEU A 38 1.53 -2.92 -4.72
CA LEU A 38 1.82 -4.35 -4.65
C LEU A 38 0.64 -5.14 -4.08
N ALA A 39 0.38 -6.31 -4.66
CA ALA A 39 -0.58 -7.25 -4.08
C ALA A 39 0.06 -7.98 -2.89
N GLY A 40 -0.47 -7.73 -1.69
CA GLY A 40 -0.05 -8.40 -0.45
C GLY A 40 -1.12 -9.35 0.07
N LEU A 41 -0.76 -10.61 0.35
CA LEU A 41 -1.67 -11.59 0.95
C LEU A 41 -1.95 -11.33 2.44
N HIS A 42 -1.08 -10.57 3.10
CA HIS A 42 -1.21 -10.19 4.50
C HIS A 42 -2.22 -9.03 4.71
N VAL A 43 -2.69 -8.40 3.62
CA VAL A 43 -3.63 -7.28 3.68
C VAL A 43 -5.03 -7.81 3.97
N THR A 44 -5.67 -7.30 5.04
CA THR A 44 -7.01 -7.72 5.45
C THR A 44 -7.98 -6.54 5.48
N ASN A 45 -9.29 -6.83 5.52
CA ASN A 45 -10.36 -5.84 5.67
C ASN A 45 -10.80 -5.65 7.14
N ILE A 46 -10.04 -6.19 8.10
CA ILE A 46 -10.41 -6.20 9.53
C ILE A 46 -10.12 -4.83 10.16
N ALA A 47 -8.98 -4.23 9.83
CA ALA A 47 -8.53 -2.96 10.41
C ALA A 47 -7.79 -2.10 9.37
N GLY A 48 -7.76 -0.79 9.61
CA GLY A 48 -7.14 0.19 8.71
C GLY A 48 -7.99 0.45 7.46
N THR A 49 -7.32 0.81 6.36
CA THR A 49 -7.95 1.24 5.10
C THR A 49 -7.97 0.16 4.02
N GLY A 50 -7.33 -0.98 4.25
CA GLY A 50 -7.06 -1.99 3.22
C GLY A 50 -5.89 -1.65 2.29
N LEU A 51 -5.16 -0.55 2.55
CA LEU A 51 -3.88 -0.23 1.94
C LEU A 51 -2.79 -0.27 3.01
N VAL A 52 -1.70 -1.00 2.76
CA VAL A 52 -0.60 -1.20 3.71
C VAL A 52 0.68 -0.65 3.11
N HIS A 53 1.42 0.12 3.91
CA HIS A 53 2.76 0.57 3.54
C HIS A 53 3.75 -0.59 3.69
N THR A 54 4.58 -0.83 2.67
CA THR A 54 5.58 -1.91 2.69
C THR A 54 6.99 -1.36 2.92
N ALA A 55 7.63 -1.80 4.01
CA ALA A 55 9.00 -1.45 4.36
C ALA A 55 9.86 -2.73 4.58
N PRO A 56 10.55 -3.24 3.52
CA PRO A 56 11.18 -4.57 3.57
C PRO A 56 12.24 -4.77 4.67
N GLY A 57 12.82 -3.68 5.21
CA GLY A 57 13.78 -3.73 6.32
C GLY A 57 13.15 -3.80 7.73
N HIS A 58 11.83 -3.73 7.87
CA HIS A 58 11.17 -3.53 9.18
C HIS A 58 10.11 -4.58 9.55
N GLY A 59 9.71 -5.47 8.64
CA GLY A 59 8.69 -6.48 8.91
C GLY A 59 8.84 -7.73 8.04
N THR A 60 8.47 -8.89 8.58
CA THR A 60 8.59 -10.17 7.85
C THR A 60 7.69 -10.21 6.62
N ASP A 61 6.44 -9.76 6.73
CA ASP A 61 5.51 -9.73 5.60
C ASP A 61 5.97 -8.76 4.51
N ASP A 62 6.50 -7.61 4.91
CA ASP A 62 7.07 -6.61 4.00
C ASP A 62 8.35 -7.12 3.32
N TYR A 63 9.18 -7.84 4.06
CA TYR A 63 10.36 -8.49 3.50
C TYR A 63 9.98 -9.50 2.41
N LEU A 64 8.99 -10.36 2.66
CA LEU A 64 8.53 -11.36 1.70
C LEU A 64 7.92 -10.72 0.44
N VAL A 65 7.08 -9.69 0.62
CA VAL A 65 6.50 -8.94 -0.51
C VAL A 65 7.57 -8.17 -1.27
N GLY A 66 8.50 -7.52 -0.57
CA GLY A 66 9.61 -6.78 -1.15
C GLY A 66 10.52 -7.68 -1.99
N MET A 67 10.95 -8.82 -1.43
CA MET A 67 11.78 -9.80 -2.13
C MET A 67 11.11 -10.34 -3.40
N LYS A 68 9.81 -10.67 -3.34
CA LYS A 68 9.04 -11.13 -4.51
C LYS A 68 8.98 -10.08 -5.63
N ASN A 69 9.03 -8.81 -5.29
CA ASN A 69 8.95 -7.69 -6.22
C ASN A 69 10.30 -7.00 -6.45
N ASN A 70 11.41 -7.62 -6.03
CA ASN A 70 12.77 -7.09 -6.17
C ASN A 70 12.98 -5.67 -5.58
N LEU A 71 12.29 -5.36 -4.48
CA LEU A 71 12.51 -4.11 -3.76
C LEU A 71 13.79 -4.18 -2.93
N PRO A 72 14.53 -3.05 -2.80
CA PRO A 72 15.70 -2.99 -1.94
C PRO A 72 15.31 -3.20 -0.48
N VAL A 73 16.05 -4.04 0.22
CA VAL A 73 15.91 -4.23 1.66
C VAL A 73 16.71 -3.13 2.35
N PHE A 74 16.04 -2.03 2.65
CA PHE A 74 16.62 -0.87 3.31
C PHE A 74 16.07 -0.72 4.73
N SER A 75 16.98 -0.50 5.68
CA SER A 75 16.70 -0.08 7.06
C SER A 75 17.65 1.07 7.38
N PRO A 76 17.16 2.28 7.69
CA PRO A 76 18.00 3.42 8.05
C PRO A 76 18.50 3.39 9.50
N VAL A 77 18.13 2.36 10.26
CA VAL A 77 18.50 2.16 11.68
C VAL A 77 19.53 1.05 11.85
#